data_AF-A0A2T6GS03-F1
#
_entry.id   AF-A0A2T6GS03-F1
#
_cell.length_a   1.000
_cell.length_b   1.000
_cell.length_c   1.000
_cell.angle_alpha   90.00
_cell.angle_beta   90.00
_cell.angle_gamma   90.00
#
_symmetry.space_group_name_H-M   'P 1'
#
loop_
_entity.id
_entity.type
_entity.pdbx_description
1 polymer ?
#
loop_
_entity_poly.entity_id
_entity_poly.type
_entity_poly.pdbx_seq_one_letter_code
_entity_poly.pdbx_strand_id
1 'polypeptide(L)'
;MPNLNNHEISLIIISDTFGALLSHAVLQVLSFFGLKIMCLKPSYLTNLSFEIIDPLKALGMRDYRLSEKAFSVYSLCLYQEKNISLKANENIEHILKIAEDMLLDRANRLGSNGFYIVCKNDSFGNELGSIATYYLTIALLDPYKLLDVHSLLSRDTNISATLLKMAEDHDSHLQNHFWELVGEAEVFFKKFYKVRYETSATYRQFLCALESWQNVSAVSCNVWGEFGEFVREILYSSKAGEDIFNEELDHTNPSCLWDALDIIFSDPTETYFYNS
;
A
#
# COMPACT_ATOMS: atom_id res chain seq x y z
N MET A 1 10.94 12.37 34.50
CA MET A 1 10.80 12.26 33.03
C MET A 1 11.40 13.52 32.43
N PRO A 2 12.24 13.45 31.38
CA PRO A 2 12.59 14.66 30.65
C PRO A 2 11.32 15.24 30.04
N ASN A 3 11.26 16.56 29.91
CA ASN A 3 10.08 17.34 29.53
C ASN A 3 9.52 16.89 28.18
N LEU A 4 8.59 15.94 28.19
CA LEU A 4 7.78 15.57 27.03
C LEU A 4 6.83 16.74 26.75
N ASN A 5 6.89 17.26 25.54
CA ASN A 5 6.06 18.37 25.13
C ASN A 5 4.62 17.86 24.94
N ASN A 6 3.63 18.49 25.58
CA ASN A 6 2.22 18.04 25.55
C ASN A 6 1.59 17.99 24.14
N HIS A 7 2.31 18.43 23.11
CA HIS A 7 1.89 18.44 21.71
C HIS A 7 2.45 17.26 20.91
N GLU A 8 3.26 16.39 21.52
CA GLU A 8 3.98 15.28 20.86
C GLU A 8 3.38 13.90 21.13
N ILE A 9 2.53 13.73 22.14
CA ILE A 9 1.90 12.45 22.48
C ILE A 9 0.39 12.65 22.57
N SER A 10 -0.34 11.95 21.70
CA SER A 10 -1.81 12.01 21.63
C SER A 10 -2.48 10.97 22.53
N LEU A 11 -1.81 9.84 22.82
CA LEU A 11 -2.34 8.75 23.62
C LEU A 11 -1.24 8.04 24.40
N ILE A 12 -1.47 7.72 25.68
CA ILE A 12 -0.57 6.89 26.49
C ILE A 12 -1.29 5.59 26.83
N ILE A 13 -0.74 4.45 26.44
CA ILE A 13 -1.25 3.13 26.78
C ILE A 13 -0.34 2.50 27.81
N ILE A 14 -0.89 2.16 28.97
CA ILE A 14 -0.17 1.50 30.06
C ILE A 14 -0.68 0.07 30.19
N SER A 15 0.20 -0.92 30.06
CA SER A 15 -0.16 -2.33 30.20
C SER A 15 0.98 -3.14 30.82
N ASP A 16 0.64 -4.09 31.70
CA ASP A 16 1.61 -5.05 32.26
C ASP A 16 2.17 -6.00 31.18
N THR A 17 1.42 -6.19 30.08
CA THR A 17 1.82 -7.04 28.95
C THR A 17 1.50 -6.38 27.62
N PHE A 18 2.51 -6.26 26.76
CA PHE A 18 2.37 -5.89 25.35
C PHE A 18 2.45 -7.16 24.51
N GLY A 19 1.44 -8.03 24.65
CA GLY A 19 1.30 -9.20 23.80
C GLY A 19 0.91 -8.82 22.37
N ALA A 20 0.98 -9.77 21.45
CA ALA A 20 0.77 -9.52 20.03
C ALA A 20 -0.53 -8.76 19.71
N LEU A 21 -1.62 -9.09 20.41
CA LEU A 21 -2.92 -8.44 20.19
C LEU A 21 -2.91 -6.95 20.57
N LEU A 22 -2.28 -6.59 21.69
CA LEU A 22 -2.19 -5.18 22.11
C LEU A 22 -1.23 -4.41 21.22
N SER A 23 -0.11 -5.03 20.83
CA SER A 23 0.84 -4.42 19.90
C SER A 23 0.24 -4.20 18.52
N HIS A 24 -0.54 -5.15 17.98
CA HIS A 24 -1.28 -4.96 16.74
C HIS A 24 -2.33 -3.85 16.84
N ALA A 25 -3.07 -3.78 17.95
CA ALA A 25 -4.04 -2.71 18.17
C ALA A 25 -3.36 -1.33 18.24
N VAL A 26 -2.22 -1.23 18.93
CA VAL A 26 -1.41 -0.01 18.98
C VAL A 26 -0.91 0.39 17.60
N LEU A 27 -0.40 -0.58 16.82
CA LEU A 27 0.08 -0.33 15.45
C LEU A 27 -1.05 0.11 14.52
N GLN A 28 -2.23 -0.51 14.62
CA GLN A 28 -3.40 -0.04 13.90
C GLN A 28 -3.71 1.41 14.26
N VAL A 29 -3.68 1.77 15.55
CA VAL A 29 -3.99 3.15 15.94
C VAL A 29 -2.91 4.15 15.47
N LEU A 30 -1.63 3.77 15.52
CA LEU A 30 -0.50 4.56 14.99
C LEU A 30 -0.64 4.77 13.47
N SER A 31 -0.77 3.68 12.71
CA SER A 31 -0.75 3.69 11.25
C SER A 31 -2.02 4.26 10.62
N PHE A 32 -3.19 4.06 11.23
CA PHE A 32 -4.46 4.48 10.63
C PHE A 32 -4.87 5.90 11.00
N PHE A 33 -4.62 6.32 12.24
CA PHE A 33 -5.11 7.60 12.73
C PHE A 33 -3.99 8.66 12.85
N GLY A 34 -2.74 8.29 12.56
CA GLY A 34 -1.58 9.16 12.72
C GLY A 34 -1.39 9.66 14.16
N LEU A 35 -2.02 8.97 15.12
CA LEU A 35 -2.00 9.35 16.52
C LEU A 35 -0.65 8.97 17.10
N LYS A 36 0.00 9.89 17.82
CA LYS A 36 1.29 9.61 18.45
C LYS A 36 1.07 8.88 19.77
N ILE A 37 1.33 7.57 19.81
CA ILE A 37 1.06 6.70 20.97
C ILE A 37 2.34 6.40 21.72
N MET A 38 2.31 6.55 23.04
CA MET A 38 3.37 6.10 23.94
C MET A 38 2.92 4.86 24.71
N CYS A 39 3.62 3.74 24.53
CA CYS A 39 3.37 2.49 25.23
C CYS A 39 4.27 2.36 26.45
N LEU A 40 3.68 2.16 27.62
CA LEU A 40 4.39 2.07 28.89
C LEU A 40 4.09 0.75 29.60
N LYS A 41 5.13 0.06 30.04
CA LYS A 41 5.02 -1.10 30.92
C LYS A 41 5.43 -0.72 32.33
N PRO A 42 4.59 -0.96 33.35
CA PRO A 42 4.98 -0.71 34.72
C PRO A 42 6.01 -1.76 35.18
N SER A 43 7.04 -1.30 35.88
CA SER A 43 8.06 -2.12 36.51
C SER A 43 7.98 -1.95 38.03
N TYR A 44 7.75 -3.07 38.70
CA TYR A 44 7.54 -3.15 40.14
C TYR A 44 8.76 -3.75 40.83
N LEU A 45 9.87 -3.01 40.88
CA LEU A 45 11.06 -3.44 41.60
C LEU A 45 11.07 -2.92 43.05
N THR A 46 10.78 -1.64 43.28
CA THR A 46 10.69 -1.02 44.62
C THR A 46 9.85 0.26 44.65
N ASN A 47 9.85 1.05 43.57
CA ASN A 47 8.94 2.16 43.30
C ASN A 47 8.25 1.93 41.95
N LEU A 48 7.03 2.45 41.77
CA LEU A 48 6.34 2.41 40.47
C LEU A 48 7.20 3.18 39.45
N SER A 49 7.75 2.45 38.49
CA SER A 49 8.52 2.99 37.38
C SER A 49 7.92 2.49 36.07
N PHE A 50 8.09 3.24 34.98
CA PHE A 50 7.55 2.87 33.67
C PHE A 50 8.68 2.71 32.68
N GLU A 51 8.66 1.59 31.97
CA GLU A 51 9.51 1.30 30.81
C GLU A 51 8.74 1.69 29.54
N ILE A 52 9.39 2.40 28.61
CA ILE A 52 8.82 2.68 27.29
C ILE A 52 8.98 1.43 26.43
N ILE A 53 7.87 0.91 25.92
CA ILE A 53 7.84 -0.27 25.07
C ILE A 53 7.66 0.15 23.62
N ASP A 54 8.52 -0.40 22.76
CA ASP A 54 8.31 -0.38 21.32
C ASP A 54 7.39 -1.55 20.94
N PRO A 55 6.15 -1.29 20.48
CA PRO A 55 5.18 -2.33 20.15
C PRO A 55 5.68 -3.24 19.01
N LEU A 56 6.55 -2.76 18.12
CA LEU A 56 7.14 -3.56 17.03
C LEU A 56 8.09 -4.63 17.58
N LYS A 57 8.92 -4.26 18.57
CA LYS A 57 9.83 -5.21 19.24
C LYS A 57 9.09 -6.26 20.06
N ALA A 58 7.97 -5.87 20.67
CA ALA A 58 7.15 -6.75 21.50
C ALA A 58 6.45 -7.88 20.71
N LEU A 59 6.24 -7.67 19.41
CA LEU A 59 5.72 -8.70 18.51
C LEU A 59 6.77 -9.75 18.11
N GLY A 60 8.04 -9.56 18.47
CA GLY A 60 9.14 -10.43 18.01
C GLY A 60 9.30 -10.43 16.49
N MET A 61 8.72 -9.44 15.80
CA MET A 61 8.61 -9.43 14.35
C MET A 61 9.97 -9.14 13.72
N ARG A 62 10.58 -10.20 13.20
CA ARG A 62 11.31 -10.13 11.93
C ARG A 62 10.39 -10.43 10.73
N ASP A 63 9.10 -10.68 10.95
CA ASP A 63 8.12 -10.92 9.88
C ASP A 63 7.54 -9.59 9.41
N TYR A 64 8.20 -8.99 8.42
CA TYR A 64 7.77 -7.81 7.66
C TYR A 64 6.63 -8.14 6.66
N ARG A 65 6.00 -9.32 6.79
CA ARG A 65 5.07 -9.85 5.80
C ARG A 65 3.67 -9.28 5.97
N LEU A 66 3.09 -8.80 4.88
CA LEU A 66 1.68 -8.41 4.81
C LEU A 66 0.91 -9.49 4.07
N SER A 67 -0.36 -9.70 4.43
CA SER A 67 -1.24 -10.56 3.63
C SER A 67 -1.59 -9.86 2.33
N GLU A 68 -1.63 -10.58 1.21
CA GLU A 68 -2.15 -10.08 -0.08
C GLU A 68 -3.57 -9.51 0.02
N LYS A 69 -4.34 -9.93 1.04
CA LYS A 69 -5.68 -9.42 1.33
C LYS A 69 -5.67 -7.98 1.86
N ALA A 70 -4.52 -7.48 2.34
CA ALA A 70 -4.36 -6.13 2.84
C ALA A 70 -4.51 -5.07 1.74
N PHE A 71 -4.58 -5.45 0.46
CA PHE A 71 -4.67 -4.50 -0.65
C PHE A 71 -5.94 -4.67 -1.47
N SER A 72 -6.47 -3.53 -1.88
CA SER A 72 -7.52 -3.38 -2.89
C SER A 72 -6.88 -2.90 -4.18
N VAL A 73 -7.04 -3.65 -5.26
CA VAL A 73 -6.41 -3.34 -6.55
C VAL A 73 -7.45 -2.95 -7.58
N TYR A 74 -7.18 -1.87 -8.30
CA TYR A 74 -8.01 -1.37 -9.37
C TYR A 74 -7.17 -1.09 -10.61
N SER A 75 -7.72 -1.37 -11.79
CA SER A 75 -7.03 -1.11 -13.07
C SER A 75 -7.76 -0.05 -13.89
N LEU A 76 -7.00 0.94 -14.33
CA LEU A 76 -7.39 2.02 -15.23
C LEU A 76 -6.78 1.77 -16.61
N CYS A 77 -7.61 1.40 -17.58
CA CYS A 77 -7.19 1.07 -18.94
C CYS A 77 -7.29 2.29 -19.86
N LEU A 78 -6.21 2.57 -20.61
CA LEU A 78 -6.07 3.70 -21.51
C LEU A 78 -6.23 3.25 -22.96
N TYR A 79 -7.44 3.41 -23.50
CA TYR A 79 -7.77 3.02 -24.87
C TYR A 79 -7.47 4.12 -25.87
N GLN A 80 -6.82 3.77 -26.98
CA GLN A 80 -6.69 4.65 -28.14
C GLN A 80 -7.94 4.55 -29.02
N GLU A 81 -8.53 5.68 -29.38
CA GLU A 81 -9.66 5.76 -30.31
C GLU A 81 -9.37 6.65 -31.52
N LYS A 82 -10.14 6.47 -32.61
CA LYS A 82 -9.96 7.19 -33.88
C LYS A 82 -9.95 8.71 -33.76
N ASN A 83 -10.66 9.24 -32.76
CA ASN A 83 -10.81 10.69 -32.55
C ASN A 83 -9.74 11.26 -31.62
N ILE A 84 -8.79 10.44 -31.18
CA ILE A 84 -7.76 10.78 -30.21
C ILE A 84 -6.41 10.82 -30.94
N SER A 85 -5.61 11.86 -30.67
CA SER A 85 -4.31 12.02 -31.32
C SER A 85 -3.38 10.86 -30.94
N LEU A 86 -2.76 10.24 -31.95
CA LEU A 86 -1.70 9.23 -31.74
C LEU A 86 -0.45 9.81 -31.06
N LYS A 87 -0.29 11.14 -31.08
CA LYS A 87 0.76 11.85 -30.33
C LYS A 87 0.70 11.57 -28.82
N ALA A 88 -0.46 11.17 -28.29
CA ALA A 88 -0.59 10.77 -26.90
C ALA A 88 0.37 9.62 -26.57
N ASN A 89 0.38 8.56 -27.38
CA ASN A 89 1.27 7.42 -27.16
C ASN A 89 2.74 7.75 -27.39
N GLU A 90 3.04 8.65 -28.33
CA GLU A 90 4.40 9.15 -28.57
C GLU A 90 4.94 9.96 -27.37
N ASN A 91 4.07 10.54 -26.56
CA ASN A 91 4.42 11.37 -25.40
C ASN A 91 3.90 10.76 -24.09
N ILE A 92 3.66 9.45 -24.07
CA ILE A 92 3.04 8.77 -22.93
C ILE A 92 3.83 8.98 -21.63
N GLU A 93 5.16 8.94 -21.68
CA GLU A 93 6.01 9.13 -20.50
C GLU A 93 5.76 10.50 -19.84
N HIS A 94 5.59 11.55 -20.64
CA HIS A 94 5.27 12.88 -20.13
C HIS A 94 3.86 12.92 -19.52
N ILE A 95 2.89 12.30 -20.20
CA ILE A 95 1.50 12.22 -19.72
C ILE A 95 1.43 11.45 -18.40
N LEU A 96 2.12 10.31 -18.31
CA LEU A 96 2.21 9.49 -17.11
C LEU A 96 2.83 10.30 -15.98
N LYS A 97 3.99 10.92 -16.18
CA LYS A 97 4.64 11.72 -15.14
C LYS A 97 3.73 12.79 -14.52
N ILE A 98 2.97 13.51 -15.35
CA ILE A 98 2.00 14.50 -14.84
C ILE A 98 0.89 13.80 -14.04
N ALA A 99 0.34 12.70 -14.54
CA ALA A 99 -0.71 11.98 -13.85
C ALA A 99 -0.21 11.35 -12.53
N GLU A 100 1.03 10.89 -12.48
CA GLU A 100 1.70 10.38 -11.29
C GLU A 100 1.81 11.47 -10.21
N ASP A 101 2.26 12.67 -10.57
CA ASP A 101 2.31 13.81 -9.65
C ASP A 101 0.91 14.13 -9.08
N MET A 102 -0.13 14.07 -9.92
CA MET A 102 -1.52 14.29 -9.49
C MET A 102 -2.01 13.20 -8.53
N LEU A 103 -1.70 11.93 -8.82
CA LEU A 103 -2.06 10.79 -7.97
C LEU A 103 -1.35 10.88 -6.61
N LEU A 104 -0.06 11.20 -6.59
CA LEU A 104 0.73 11.30 -5.37
C LEU A 104 0.30 12.48 -4.50
N ASP A 105 0.06 13.66 -5.07
CA ASP A 105 -0.46 14.82 -4.34
C ASP A 105 -1.84 14.50 -3.72
N ARG A 106 -2.73 13.86 -4.49
CA ARG A 106 -4.04 13.46 -3.98
C ARG A 106 -3.95 12.38 -2.90
N ALA A 107 -3.10 11.37 -3.09
CA ALA A 107 -2.87 10.32 -2.12
C ALA A 107 -2.36 10.89 -0.78
N ASN A 108 -1.42 11.84 -0.84
CA ASN A 108 -0.88 12.52 0.34
C ASN A 108 -1.97 13.32 1.09
N ARG A 109 -2.84 14.04 0.36
CA ARG A 109 -3.96 14.78 0.97
C ARG A 109 -4.99 13.88 1.64
N LEU A 110 -5.18 12.67 1.09
CA LEU A 110 -6.10 11.67 1.62
C LEU A 110 -5.47 10.81 2.74
N GLY A 111 -4.18 10.96 3.02
CA GLY A 111 -3.46 10.08 3.94
C GLY A 111 -3.47 8.61 3.50
N SER A 112 -3.54 8.38 2.19
CA SER A 112 -3.60 7.04 1.62
C SER A 112 -2.23 6.35 1.65
N ASN A 113 -2.24 5.02 1.69
CA ASN A 113 -1.05 4.19 1.59
C ASN A 113 -1.24 3.23 0.43
N GLY A 114 -0.24 3.09 -0.43
CA GLY A 114 -0.43 2.27 -1.62
C GLY A 114 0.73 2.36 -2.59
N PHE A 115 0.49 1.78 -3.76
CA PHE A 115 1.41 1.80 -4.88
C PHE A 115 0.64 1.75 -6.20
N TYR A 116 1.31 2.12 -7.27
CA TYR A 116 0.80 1.92 -8.62
C TYR A 116 1.88 1.33 -9.51
N ILE A 117 1.44 0.64 -10.55
CA ILE A 117 2.29 0.11 -11.61
C ILE A 117 1.62 0.42 -12.93
N VAL A 118 2.35 1.09 -13.82
CA VAL A 118 1.96 1.30 -15.21
C VAL A 118 2.56 0.17 -16.02
N CYS A 119 1.71 -0.50 -16.78
CA CYS A 119 2.10 -1.57 -17.67
C CYS A 119 1.69 -1.23 -19.10
N LYS A 120 2.48 -1.74 -20.04
CA LYS A 120 2.31 -1.58 -21.49
C LYS A 120 2.13 -2.94 -22.12
N ASN A 121 1.11 -3.06 -22.97
CA ASN A 121 0.94 -4.20 -23.85
C ASN A 121 1.80 -4.01 -25.11
N ASP A 122 2.88 -4.78 -25.21
CA ASP A 122 3.83 -4.69 -26.32
C ASP A 122 3.29 -5.31 -27.62
N SER A 123 2.25 -6.15 -27.54
CA SER A 123 1.62 -6.73 -28.73
C SER A 123 0.74 -5.76 -29.51
N PHE A 124 0.24 -4.69 -28.88
CA PHE A 124 -0.81 -3.84 -29.46
C PHE A 124 -0.42 -2.38 -29.69
N GLY A 125 0.86 -2.01 -29.56
CA GLY A 125 1.46 -0.77 -30.05
C GLY A 125 0.55 0.49 -30.05
N ASN A 126 0.61 1.28 -31.12
CA ASN A 126 -0.29 2.42 -31.36
C ASN A 126 -1.62 2.03 -32.01
N GLU A 127 -2.05 0.78 -31.84
CA GLU A 127 -3.24 0.29 -32.52
C GLU A 127 -4.52 0.83 -31.89
N LEU A 128 -5.49 1.09 -32.75
CA LEU A 128 -6.83 1.49 -32.36
C LEU A 128 -7.65 0.23 -32.12
N GLY A 129 -8.23 0.05 -30.93
CA GLY A 129 -8.94 -1.20 -30.69
C GLY A 129 -9.58 -1.38 -29.32
N SER A 130 -10.05 -2.60 -29.12
CA SER A 130 -10.68 -3.09 -27.88
C SER A 130 -9.68 -3.53 -26.82
N ILE A 131 -8.38 -3.32 -27.05
CA ILE A 131 -7.29 -3.66 -26.12
C ILE A 131 -6.55 -2.36 -25.81
N ALA A 132 -6.36 -2.06 -24.53
CA ALA A 132 -5.63 -0.88 -24.10
C ALA A 132 -4.11 -1.11 -24.28
N THR A 133 -3.43 -0.13 -24.87
CA THR A 133 -1.96 -0.15 -24.97
C THR A 133 -1.33 0.00 -23.59
N TYR A 134 -1.90 0.86 -22.74
CA TYR A 134 -1.41 1.13 -21.39
C TYR A 134 -2.51 0.88 -20.36
N TYR A 135 -2.14 0.35 -19.22
CA TYR A 135 -3.03 0.17 -18.06
C TYR A 135 -2.25 0.51 -16.81
N LEU A 136 -2.90 1.29 -15.98
CA LEU A 136 -2.40 1.73 -14.69
C LEU A 136 -3.12 0.89 -13.63
N THR A 137 -2.36 0.05 -12.94
CA THR A 137 -2.84 -0.68 -11.78
C THR A 137 -2.51 0.09 -10.52
N ILE A 138 -3.51 0.32 -9.68
CA ILE A 138 -3.40 1.07 -8.42
C ILE A 138 -3.83 0.14 -7.30
N ALA A 139 -2.93 -0.07 -6.34
CA ALA A 139 -3.16 -0.88 -5.17
C ALA A 139 -3.18 0.03 -3.93
N LEU A 140 -4.30 0.00 -3.21
CA LEU A 140 -4.49 0.75 -1.97
C LEU A 140 -4.47 -0.21 -0.78
N LEU A 141 -3.71 0.15 0.25
CA LEU A 141 -3.73 -0.57 1.51
C LEU A 141 -5.12 -0.42 2.13
N ASP A 142 -5.81 -1.55 2.25
CA ASP A 142 -7.07 -1.74 2.94
C ASP A 142 -6.84 -2.67 4.13
N PRO A 143 -6.49 -2.09 5.27
CA PRO A 143 -6.19 -2.88 6.46
C PRO A 143 -7.45 -3.40 7.16
N TYR A 144 -8.66 -3.01 6.75
CA TYR A 144 -9.91 -3.57 7.29
C TYR A 144 -10.21 -4.97 6.73
N LYS A 145 -9.70 -5.29 5.54
CA LYS A 145 -9.69 -6.68 5.02
C LYS A 145 -8.90 -7.66 5.88
N LEU A 146 -8.05 -7.15 6.77
CA LEU A 146 -7.32 -7.96 7.75
C LEU A 146 -8.11 -8.20 9.03
N LEU A 147 -9.26 -7.55 9.22
CA LEU A 147 -10.11 -7.78 10.38
C LEU A 147 -10.80 -9.14 10.27
N ASP A 148 -10.63 -9.96 11.29
CA ASP A 148 -11.42 -11.18 11.46
C ASP A 148 -12.81 -10.82 11.98
N VAL A 149 -13.69 -10.45 11.03
CA VAL A 149 -15.09 -10.07 11.29
C VAL A 149 -15.82 -11.17 12.06
N HIS A 150 -15.55 -12.45 11.79
CA HIS A 150 -16.18 -13.56 12.51
C HIS A 150 -15.77 -13.59 13.98
N SER A 151 -14.49 -13.41 14.27
CA SER A 151 -14.02 -13.29 15.66
C SER A 151 -14.56 -12.04 16.34
N LEU A 152 -14.67 -10.91 15.63
CA LEU A 152 -15.23 -9.67 16.19
C LEU A 152 -16.71 -9.80 16.52
N LEU A 153 -17.51 -10.42 15.65
CA LEU A 153 -18.94 -10.68 15.87
C LEU A 153 -19.19 -11.63 17.06
N SER A 154 -18.26 -12.54 17.33
CA SER A 154 -18.36 -13.48 18.46
C SER A 154 -18.03 -12.84 19.82
N ARG A 155 -17.44 -11.63 19.83
CA ARG A 155 -17.00 -10.95 21.04
C ARG A 155 -17.96 -9.81 21.39
N ASP A 156 -18.68 -9.95 22.49
CA ASP A 156 -19.57 -8.92 23.01
C ASP A 156 -18.79 -7.88 23.85
N THR A 157 -18.04 -7.00 23.16
CA THR A 157 -17.32 -5.88 23.79
C THR A 157 -17.54 -4.56 23.05
N ASN A 158 -17.48 -3.45 23.77
CA ASN A 158 -17.60 -2.11 23.19
C ASN A 158 -16.54 -1.83 22.10
N ILE A 159 -15.35 -2.41 22.23
CA ILE A 159 -14.27 -2.28 21.24
C ILE A 159 -14.63 -3.07 19.97
N SER A 160 -15.08 -4.32 20.13
CA SER A 160 -15.53 -5.16 19.01
C SER A 160 -16.68 -4.50 18.22
N ALA A 161 -17.69 -3.96 18.92
CA ALA A 161 -18.79 -3.24 18.29
C ALA A 161 -18.32 -1.96 17.56
N THR A 162 -17.34 -1.25 18.13
CA THR A 162 -16.77 -0.05 17.52
C THR A 162 -15.98 -0.39 16.24
N LEU A 163 -15.13 -1.43 16.30
CA LEU A 163 -14.35 -1.89 15.15
C LEU A 163 -15.25 -2.43 14.02
N LEU A 164 -16.33 -3.15 14.37
CA LEU A 164 -17.32 -3.62 13.39
C LEU A 164 -18.03 -2.47 12.71
N LYS A 165 -18.52 -1.49 13.49
CA LYS A 165 -19.15 -0.29 12.93
C LYS A 165 -18.20 0.49 12.02
N MET A 166 -16.95 0.64 12.44
CA MET A 166 -15.91 1.26 11.61
C MET A 166 -15.65 0.48 10.32
N ALA A 167 -15.60 -0.86 10.37
CA ALA A 167 -15.42 -1.70 9.19
C ALA A 167 -16.60 -1.59 8.21
N GLU A 168 -17.84 -1.57 8.72
CA GLU A 168 -19.05 -1.37 7.92
C GLU A 168 -19.08 0.00 7.24
N ASP A 169 -18.71 1.07 7.96
CA ASP A 169 -18.60 2.41 7.39
C ASP A 169 -17.44 2.47 6.36
N HIS A 170 -16.35 1.74 6.59
CA HIS A 170 -15.13 1.80 5.78
C HIS A 170 -15.27 1.23 4.36
N ASP A 171 -16.05 0.16 4.14
CA ASP A 171 -16.28 -0.40 2.80
C ASP A 171 -16.84 0.66 1.82
N SER A 172 -17.63 1.59 2.33
CA SER A 172 -18.13 2.73 1.56
C SER A 172 -17.06 3.83 1.38
N HIS A 173 -16.26 4.10 2.41
CA HIS A 173 -15.23 5.13 2.39
C HIS A 173 -14.02 4.77 1.50
N LEU A 174 -13.60 3.52 1.43
CA LEU A 174 -12.50 3.10 0.55
C LEU A 174 -12.83 3.20 -0.93
N GLN A 175 -14.03 2.77 -1.31
CA GLN A 175 -14.48 2.91 -2.69
C GLN A 175 -14.50 4.40 -3.04
N ASN A 176 -15.02 5.25 -2.15
CA ASN A 176 -14.97 6.70 -2.32
C ASN A 176 -13.53 7.24 -2.39
N HIS A 177 -12.61 6.76 -1.53
CA HIS A 177 -11.21 7.18 -1.52
C HIS A 177 -10.48 6.79 -2.81
N PHE A 178 -10.77 5.62 -3.39
CA PHE A 178 -10.21 5.23 -4.68
C PHE A 178 -10.65 6.22 -5.78
N TRP A 179 -11.96 6.46 -5.91
CA TRP A 179 -12.49 7.38 -6.92
C TRP A 179 -11.99 8.81 -6.71
N GLU A 180 -11.87 9.25 -5.47
CA GLU A 180 -11.30 10.54 -5.11
C GLU A 180 -9.80 10.64 -5.42
N LEU A 181 -9.05 9.53 -5.27
CA LEU A 181 -7.62 9.47 -5.57
C LEU A 181 -7.37 9.55 -7.08
N VAL A 182 -8.14 8.79 -7.86
CA VAL A 182 -7.92 8.72 -9.33
C VAL A 182 -8.66 9.80 -10.10
N GLY A 183 -9.64 10.50 -9.51
CA GLY A 183 -10.56 11.36 -10.24
C GLY A 183 -9.89 12.46 -11.06
N GLU A 184 -8.90 13.16 -10.50
CA GLU A 184 -8.18 14.21 -11.22
C GLU A 184 -7.31 13.65 -12.35
N ALA A 185 -6.60 12.55 -12.07
CA ALA A 185 -5.77 11.85 -13.06
C ALA A 185 -6.63 11.27 -14.19
N GLU A 186 -7.81 10.70 -13.88
CA GLU A 186 -8.76 10.20 -14.87
C GLU A 186 -9.23 11.32 -15.80
N VAL A 187 -9.61 12.48 -15.25
CA VAL A 187 -10.02 13.65 -16.04
C VAL A 187 -8.87 14.13 -16.93
N PHE A 188 -7.64 14.07 -16.44
CA PHE A 188 -6.46 14.39 -17.23
C PHE A 188 -6.24 13.37 -18.37
N PHE A 189 -6.25 12.08 -18.08
CA PHE A 189 -6.11 11.02 -19.08
C PHE A 189 -7.20 11.05 -20.14
N LYS A 190 -8.45 11.41 -19.78
CA LYS A 190 -9.57 11.56 -20.73
C LYS A 190 -9.34 12.61 -21.82
N LYS A 191 -8.35 13.50 -21.68
CA LYS A 191 -7.93 14.42 -22.74
C LYS A 191 -7.19 13.71 -23.87
N PHE A 192 -6.60 12.56 -23.58
CA PHE A 192 -5.67 11.85 -24.45
C PHE A 192 -6.05 10.39 -24.70
N TYR A 193 -7.01 9.84 -23.95
CA TYR A 193 -7.39 8.44 -23.98
C TYR A 193 -8.88 8.27 -23.71
N LYS A 194 -9.45 7.17 -24.18
CA LYS A 194 -10.69 6.67 -23.62
C LYS A 194 -10.36 5.82 -22.40
N VAL A 195 -10.66 6.38 -21.25
CA VAL A 195 -10.35 5.74 -19.96
C VAL A 195 -11.48 4.82 -19.54
N ARG A 196 -11.16 3.59 -19.15
CA ARG A 196 -12.14 2.63 -18.59
C ARG A 196 -11.57 1.90 -17.38
N TYR A 197 -12.47 1.58 -16.46
CA TYR A 197 -12.18 0.70 -15.33
C TYR A 197 -12.60 -0.72 -15.71
N GLU A 198 -11.68 -1.67 -15.61
CA GLU A 198 -11.92 -3.03 -16.10
C GLU A 198 -11.85 -4.10 -15.02
N THR A 199 -11.13 -3.84 -13.93
CA THR A 199 -10.96 -4.86 -12.90
C THR A 199 -10.85 -4.21 -11.53
N SER A 200 -11.79 -4.57 -10.64
CA SER A 200 -11.56 -4.57 -9.20
C SER A 200 -11.06 -5.96 -8.84
N ALA A 201 -9.86 -6.04 -8.29
CA ALA A 201 -9.16 -7.28 -7.99
C ALA A 201 -8.57 -7.24 -6.58
N THR A 202 -8.42 -8.44 -6.02
CA THR A 202 -7.45 -8.67 -4.94
C THR A 202 -6.03 -8.63 -5.50
N TYR A 203 -5.03 -8.35 -4.66
CA TYR A 203 -3.64 -8.37 -5.08
C TYR A 203 -3.23 -9.70 -5.74
N ARG A 204 -3.69 -10.83 -5.17
CA ARG A 204 -3.49 -12.16 -5.76
C ARG A 204 -4.03 -12.30 -7.18
N GLN A 205 -5.25 -11.81 -7.42
CA GLN A 205 -5.86 -11.87 -8.75
C GLN A 205 -5.10 -11.00 -9.75
N PHE A 206 -4.55 -9.87 -9.30
CA PHE A 206 -3.69 -9.03 -10.11
C PHE A 206 -2.37 -9.74 -10.47
N LEU A 207 -1.69 -10.38 -9.51
CA LEU A 207 -0.49 -11.18 -9.77
C LEU A 207 -0.74 -12.28 -10.80
N CYS A 208 -1.78 -13.10 -10.60
CA CYS A 208 -2.12 -14.17 -11.55
C CYS A 208 -2.45 -13.62 -12.96
N ALA A 209 -3.08 -12.45 -13.05
CA ALA A 209 -3.35 -11.80 -14.33
C ALA A 209 -2.05 -11.35 -15.00
N LEU A 210 -1.12 -10.75 -14.24
CA LEU A 210 0.16 -10.27 -14.74
C LEU A 210 1.04 -11.44 -15.24
N GLU A 211 1.11 -12.55 -14.50
CA GLU A 211 1.83 -13.77 -14.92
C GLU A 211 1.28 -14.37 -16.22
N SER A 212 -0.03 -14.22 -16.46
CA SER A 212 -0.68 -14.73 -17.68
C SER A 212 -0.40 -13.86 -18.92
N TRP A 213 0.16 -12.66 -18.74
CA TRP A 213 0.34 -11.67 -19.80
C TRP A 213 1.73 -11.76 -20.42
N GLN A 214 1.89 -12.66 -21.38
CA GLN A 214 3.17 -12.94 -22.05
C GLN A 214 3.78 -11.77 -22.87
N ASN A 215 3.08 -10.65 -23.02
CA ASN A 215 3.53 -9.49 -23.82
C ASN A 215 3.29 -8.16 -23.10
N VAL A 216 3.47 -8.17 -21.78
CA VAL A 216 3.25 -7.01 -20.94
C VAL A 216 4.52 -6.64 -20.20
N SER A 217 4.94 -5.39 -20.35
CA SER A 217 6.09 -4.82 -19.64
C SER A 217 5.63 -3.75 -18.65
N ALA A 218 6.16 -3.78 -17.44
CA ALA A 218 6.00 -2.68 -16.49
C ALA A 218 6.94 -1.54 -16.91
N VAL A 219 6.39 -0.33 -17.00
CA VAL A 219 7.08 0.84 -17.57
C VAL A 219 7.39 1.89 -16.51
N SER A 220 6.52 2.05 -15.53
CA SER A 220 6.67 2.98 -14.41
C SER A 220 5.98 2.43 -13.18
N CYS A 221 6.48 2.78 -12.00
CA CYS A 221 5.81 2.48 -10.74
C CYS A 221 6.15 3.53 -9.68
N ASN A 222 5.33 3.58 -8.63
CA ASN A 222 5.69 4.33 -7.43
C ASN A 222 4.93 3.79 -6.21
N VAL A 223 5.46 4.09 -5.02
CA VAL A 223 4.91 3.73 -3.71
C VAL A 223 4.78 4.98 -2.84
N TRP A 224 3.71 5.10 -2.07
CA TRP A 224 3.44 6.28 -1.24
C TRP A 224 2.92 5.95 0.15
N GLY A 225 2.88 6.99 0.99
CA GLY A 225 2.54 6.89 2.40
C GLY A 225 3.59 6.12 3.21
N GLU A 226 3.18 5.68 4.40
CA GLU A 226 3.93 4.82 5.31
C GLU A 226 4.33 3.50 4.65
N PHE A 227 3.45 2.96 3.79
CA PHE A 227 3.78 1.77 3.00
C PHE A 227 4.97 2.03 2.06
N GLY A 228 5.02 3.21 1.43
CA GLY A 228 6.16 3.59 0.61
C GLY A 228 7.45 3.75 1.41
N GLU A 229 7.38 4.28 2.64
CA GLU A 229 8.56 4.35 3.53
C GLU A 229 9.06 2.96 3.90
N PHE A 230 8.14 2.05 4.21
CA PHE A 230 8.46 0.65 4.50
C PHE A 230 9.10 -0.08 3.31
N VAL A 231 8.57 0.08 2.10
CA VAL A 231 9.18 -0.48 0.87
C VAL A 231 10.59 0.09 0.65
N ARG A 232 10.76 1.40 0.84
CA ARG A 232 12.09 2.03 0.74
C ARG A 232 13.05 1.48 1.80
N GLU A 233 12.61 1.26 3.03
CA GLU A 233 13.44 0.63 4.06
C GLU A 233 13.90 -0.77 3.65
N ILE A 234 13.01 -1.60 3.10
CA ILE A 234 13.37 -2.93 2.58
C ILE A 234 14.42 -2.80 1.47
N LEU A 235 14.19 -1.90 0.51
CA LEU A 235 15.08 -1.71 -0.64
C LEU A 235 16.45 -1.15 -0.27
N TYR A 236 16.55 -0.32 0.77
CA TYR A 236 17.77 0.43 1.09
C TYR A 236 18.50 -0.05 2.34
N SER A 237 17.88 -0.86 3.20
CA SER A 237 18.46 -1.31 4.48
C SER A 237 19.76 -2.11 4.37
N SER A 238 20.00 -2.77 3.23
CA SER A 238 21.17 -3.63 2.99
C SER A 238 22.13 -3.10 1.91
N LYS A 239 21.83 -1.92 1.34
CA LYS A 239 22.59 -1.33 0.23
C LYS A 239 23.78 -0.50 0.72
N ALA A 240 24.87 -0.51 -0.02
CA ALA A 240 26.00 0.37 0.24
C ALA A 240 25.63 1.82 -0.11
N GLY A 241 26.30 2.81 0.49
CA GLY A 241 26.01 4.22 0.22
C GLY A 241 26.16 4.63 -1.25
N GLU A 242 26.96 3.90 -2.03
CA GLU A 242 27.12 4.10 -3.48
C GLU A 242 25.90 3.62 -4.29
N ASP A 243 25.19 2.59 -3.82
CA ASP A 243 24.00 2.03 -4.47
C ASP A 243 22.79 2.98 -4.41
N ILE A 244 22.82 3.98 -3.51
CA ILE A 244 21.77 5.01 -3.36
C ILE A 244 21.71 5.92 -4.59
N PHE A 245 22.83 6.11 -5.30
CA PHE A 245 22.88 6.93 -6.51
C PHE A 245 22.57 6.14 -7.79
N ASN A 246 22.26 4.85 -7.67
CA ASN A 246 21.92 4.03 -8.82
C ASN A 246 20.41 4.13 -9.09
N GLU A 247 20.04 4.87 -10.14
CA GLU A 247 18.64 5.02 -10.60
C GLU A 247 17.99 3.68 -10.98
N GLU A 248 18.78 2.65 -11.30
CA GLU A 248 18.28 1.29 -11.55
C GLU A 248 17.85 0.57 -10.26
N LEU A 249 18.23 1.09 -9.08
CA LEU A 249 18.00 0.51 -7.77
C LEU A 249 17.04 1.35 -6.90
N ASP A 250 16.04 1.98 -7.53
CA ASP A 250 15.06 2.86 -6.89
C ASP A 250 13.65 2.25 -6.79
N HIS A 251 12.84 2.75 -5.84
CA HIS A 251 11.44 2.38 -5.65
C HIS A 251 10.53 2.76 -6.83
N THR A 252 11.01 3.59 -7.76
CA THR A 252 10.31 3.90 -9.02
C THR A 252 10.69 2.96 -10.16
N ASN A 253 11.63 2.03 -9.93
CA ASN A 253 11.96 0.97 -10.88
C ASN A 253 11.02 -0.24 -10.64
N PRO A 254 10.24 -0.66 -11.66
CA PRO A 254 9.30 -1.76 -11.50
C PRO A 254 9.92 -3.07 -11.01
N SER A 255 11.11 -3.44 -11.49
CA SER A 255 11.78 -4.67 -11.05
C SER A 255 12.12 -4.64 -9.56
N CYS A 256 12.65 -3.51 -9.09
CA CYS A 256 12.95 -3.34 -7.66
C CYS A 256 11.67 -3.36 -6.81
N LEU A 257 10.61 -2.70 -7.29
CA LEU A 257 9.33 -2.74 -6.59
C LEU A 257 8.79 -4.17 -6.50
N TRP A 258 8.85 -4.95 -7.57
CA TRP A 258 8.42 -6.34 -7.54
C TRP A 258 9.20 -7.19 -6.53
N ASP A 259 10.53 -7.08 -6.52
CA ASP A 259 11.35 -7.80 -5.55
C ASP A 259 10.96 -7.45 -4.10
N ALA A 260 10.69 -6.17 -3.82
CA ALA A 260 10.23 -5.73 -2.51
C ALA A 260 8.83 -6.28 -2.17
N LEU A 261 7.90 -6.24 -3.13
CA LEU A 261 6.56 -6.78 -2.94
C LEU A 261 6.61 -8.31 -2.72
N ASP A 262 7.45 -9.05 -3.44
CA ASP A 262 7.64 -10.48 -3.23
C ASP A 262 8.16 -10.77 -1.82
N ILE A 263 9.11 -9.99 -1.30
CA ILE A 263 9.59 -10.09 0.09
C ILE A 263 8.44 -9.83 1.08
N ILE A 264 7.58 -8.85 0.80
CA ILE A 264 6.44 -8.46 1.66
C ILE A 264 5.33 -9.52 1.64
N PHE A 265 5.07 -10.17 0.51
CA PHE A 265 3.89 -11.05 0.35
C PHE A 265 4.21 -12.56 0.32
N SER A 266 5.47 -12.98 0.17
CA SER A 266 5.84 -14.40 0.09
C SER A 266 5.66 -15.17 1.40
N ASP A 267 4.98 -16.32 1.33
CA ASP A 267 4.72 -17.23 2.45
C ASP A 267 5.97 -18.12 2.72
N PRO A 268 6.45 -18.29 3.97
CA PRO A 268 7.66 -19.10 4.26
C PRO A 268 7.52 -20.60 3.96
N THR A 269 6.33 -21.07 3.60
CA THR A 269 6.01 -22.47 3.33
C THR A 269 6.36 -22.92 1.91
N GLU A 270 6.53 -22.00 0.95
CA GLU A 270 6.88 -22.35 -0.44
C GLU A 270 8.38 -22.55 -0.67
N THR A 271 9.24 -22.01 0.21
CA THR A 271 10.71 -22.17 0.09
C THR A 271 11.20 -23.59 0.44
N TYR A 272 10.36 -24.43 1.06
CA TYR A 272 10.71 -25.81 1.42
C TYR A 272 10.44 -26.83 0.31
N PHE A 273 9.79 -26.46 -0.80
CA PHE A 273 9.48 -27.38 -1.89
C PHE A 273 10.48 -27.38 -3.06
N TYR A 274 11.47 -26.48 -3.04
CA TYR A 274 12.53 -26.43 -4.08
C TYR A 274 13.89 -26.98 -3.63
N ASN A 275 13.99 -27.55 -2.42
CA ASN A 275 15.21 -28.18 -1.92
C ASN A 275 14.98 -29.62 -1.43
N SER A 276 14.35 -30.45 -2.26
CA SER A 276 14.28 -31.90 -2.06
C SER A 276 14.40 -32.65 -3.37
#